data_AF-A0A8B6XH84-F1
#
_entry.id   AF-A0A8B6XH84-F1
#
_cell.length_a   1.000
_cell.length_b   1.000
_cell.length_c   1.000
_cell.angle_alpha   90.00
_cell.angle_beta   90.00
_cell.angle_gamma   90.00
#
_symmetry.space_group_name_H-M   'P 1'
#
loop_
_entity.id
_entity.type
_entity.pdbx_description
1 polymer ?
#
loop_
_entity_poly.entity_id
_entity_poly.type
_entity_poly.pdbx_seq_one_letter_code
_entity_poly.pdbx_strand_id
1 'polypeptide(L)'
;MANRIALIIFLNLFFKAESLSFTLSARNKKCLREEVHKDVLVTGEYRLSEAPIKTHLTVIDTNGHVLYKKEDAQKGKFAFTSDDYDMFEVCFQSEGTHGQGIDREIFLDIKTGVEAKNYDD
;
A
#
# COMPACT_ATOMS: atom_id res chain seq x y z
N MET A 1 -41.15 8.93 3.90
CA MET A 1 -40.13 7.87 4.14
C MET A 1 -39.37 7.49 2.88
N ALA A 2 -40.04 7.19 1.75
CA ALA A 2 -39.39 6.82 0.49
C ALA A 2 -38.33 7.83 -0.01
N ASN A 3 -38.59 9.14 0.11
CA ASN A 3 -37.67 10.18 -0.36
C ASN A 3 -36.36 10.28 0.48
N ARG A 4 -36.40 9.89 1.76
CA ARG A 4 -35.19 9.83 2.61
C ARG A 4 -34.35 8.60 2.30
N ILE A 5 -35.00 7.48 1.96
CA ILE A 5 -34.32 6.25 1.55
C ILE A 5 -33.64 6.45 0.20
N ALA A 6 -34.31 7.11 -0.76
CA ALA A 6 -33.72 7.47 -2.04
C ALA A 6 -32.48 8.38 -1.87
N LEU A 7 -32.52 9.34 -0.95
CA LEU A 7 -31.39 10.23 -0.67
C LEU A 7 -30.18 9.47 -0.07
N ILE A 8 -30.44 8.51 0.83
CA ILE A 8 -29.38 7.68 1.43
C ILE A 8 -28.76 6.77 0.37
N ILE A 9 -29.56 6.15 -0.51
CA ILE A 9 -29.06 5.31 -1.60
C ILE A 9 -28.20 6.14 -2.57
N PHE A 10 -28.63 7.36 -2.88
CA PHE A 10 -27.86 8.27 -3.75
C PHE A 10 -26.53 8.70 -3.12
N LEU A 11 -26.48 8.92 -1.80
CA LEU A 11 -25.25 9.29 -1.09
C LEU A 11 -24.18 8.17 -1.08
N ASN A 12 -24.60 6.90 -1.09
CA ASN A 12 -23.68 5.76 -1.03
C ASN A 12 -23.00 5.44 -2.37
N LEU A 13 -23.48 6.00 -3.49
CA LEU A 13 -22.91 5.77 -4.83
C LEU A 13 -21.57 6.50 -5.07
N PHE A 14 -21.15 7.40 -4.18
CA PHE A 14 -19.98 8.27 -4.38
C PHE A 14 -18.71 7.83 -3.62
N PHE A 15 -18.77 6.81 -2.75
CA PHE A 15 -17.58 6.35 -2.04
C PHE A 15 -16.84 5.28 -2.85
N LYS A 16 -15.87 5.71 -3.66
CA LYS A 16 -14.80 4.83 -4.11
C LYS A 16 -13.67 4.87 -3.08
N ALA A 17 -13.42 3.75 -2.41
CA ALA A 17 -12.23 3.55 -1.59
C ALA A 17 -11.44 2.39 -2.20
N GLU A 18 -10.39 2.71 -2.95
CA GLU A 18 -9.40 1.72 -3.38
C GLU A 18 -8.27 1.74 -2.35
N SER A 19 -8.31 0.82 -1.40
CA SER A 19 -7.22 0.57 -0.46
C SER A 19 -7.08 -0.93 -0.29
N LEU A 20 -5.85 -1.44 -0.31
CA LEU A 20 -5.57 -2.85 -0.12
C LEU A 20 -5.26 -3.13 1.35
N SER A 21 -5.99 -4.06 1.97
CA SER A 21 -5.70 -4.57 3.31
C SER A 21 -5.41 -6.07 3.26
N PHE A 22 -4.35 -6.52 3.92
CA PHE A 22 -4.02 -7.94 4.00
C PHE A 22 -3.32 -8.31 5.32
N THR A 23 -3.54 -9.55 5.74
CA THR A 23 -2.84 -10.14 6.88
C THR A 23 -1.46 -10.64 6.49
N LEU A 24 -0.45 -10.35 7.30
CA LEU A 24 0.91 -10.85 7.18
C LEU A 24 1.33 -11.61 8.46
N SER A 25 1.55 -12.90 8.32
CA SER A 25 2.03 -13.76 9.41
C SER A 25 3.53 -13.60 9.64
N ALA A 26 3.99 -13.95 10.85
CA ALA A 26 5.43 -14.01 11.16
C ALA A 26 6.22 -14.84 10.13
N ARG A 27 7.46 -14.42 9.83
CA ARG A 27 8.35 -15.02 8.80
C ARG A 27 7.85 -15.02 7.36
N ASN A 28 6.71 -14.40 7.06
CA ASN A 28 6.19 -14.36 5.70
C ASN A 28 6.55 -13.06 4.98
N LYS A 29 6.60 -13.16 3.65
CA LYS A 29 6.68 -12.05 2.70
C LYS A 29 5.35 -11.96 1.96
N LYS A 30 4.81 -10.76 1.81
CA LYS A 30 3.75 -10.50 0.82
C LYS A 30 4.13 -9.27 0.00
N CYS A 31 3.82 -9.33 -1.28
CA CYS A 31 4.18 -8.28 -2.24
C CYS A 31 2.99 -7.95 -3.12
N LEU A 32 2.80 -6.65 -3.38
CA LEU A 32 1.94 -6.13 -4.43
C LEU A 32 2.83 -5.75 -5.61
N ARG A 33 2.49 -6.22 -6.81
CA ARG A 33 3.23 -5.91 -8.04
C ARG A 33 2.29 -5.22 -9.02
N GLU A 34 2.71 -4.08 -9.56
CA GLU A 34 1.90 -3.27 -10.47
C GLU A 34 2.73 -2.81 -11.68
N GLU A 35 2.06 -2.68 -12.82
CA GLU A 35 2.63 -2.06 -14.03
C GLU A 35 2.52 -0.53 -13.94
N VAL A 36 3.56 0.16 -14.42
CA VAL A 36 3.61 1.62 -14.45
C VAL A 36 4.23 2.08 -15.76
N HIS A 37 3.62 3.10 -16.38
CA HIS A 37 4.19 3.75 -17.55
C HIS A 37 5.39 4.63 -17.17
N LYS A 38 6.24 4.95 -18.16
CA LYS A 38 7.35 5.91 -18.01
C LYS A 38 6.86 7.29 -17.54
N ASP A 39 7.67 7.95 -16.72
CA ASP A 39 7.46 9.33 -16.23
C ASP A 39 6.17 9.51 -15.41
N VAL A 40 5.72 8.46 -14.72
CA VAL A 40 4.53 8.49 -13.86
C VAL A 40 4.95 8.60 -12.40
N LEU A 41 4.40 9.59 -11.70
CA LEU A 41 4.52 9.71 -10.25
C LEU A 41 3.70 8.59 -9.59
N VAL A 42 4.34 7.84 -8.70
CA VAL A 42 3.71 6.85 -7.83
C VAL A 42 3.88 7.30 -6.39
N THR A 43 2.79 7.29 -5.63
CA THR A 43 2.80 7.52 -4.19
C THR A 43 2.18 6.35 -3.47
N GLY A 44 2.74 5.97 -2.33
CA GLY A 44 2.15 4.96 -1.47
C GLY A 44 2.05 5.43 -0.03
N GLU A 45 0.95 5.10 0.63
CA GLU A 45 0.75 5.27 2.07
C GLU A 45 0.48 3.91 2.69
N TYR A 46 1.14 3.63 3.80
CA TYR A 46 0.98 2.36 4.50
C TYR A 46 0.80 2.57 6.00
N ARG A 47 0.05 1.65 6.60
CA ARG A 47 -0.12 1.55 8.03
C ARG A 47 -0.24 0.08 8.41
N LEU A 48 0.44 -0.31 9.46
CA LEU A 48 0.36 -1.66 9.97
C LEU A 48 -0.29 -1.63 11.36
N SER A 49 -1.04 -2.68 11.68
CA SER A 49 -1.55 -2.92 13.02
C SER A 49 -0.41 -3.15 14.02
N GLU A 50 -0.69 -2.91 15.30
CA GLU A 50 0.23 -3.18 16.39
C GLU A 50 0.42 -4.69 16.56
N ALA A 51 1.68 -5.12 16.53
CA ALA A 51 2.06 -6.50 16.78
C ALA A 51 3.50 -6.53 17.34
N PRO A 52 3.85 -7.47 18.23
CA PRO A 52 5.19 -7.59 18.78
C PRO A 52 6.15 -8.30 17.80
N ILE A 53 6.06 -7.97 16.50
CA ILE A 53 6.93 -8.46 15.42
C ILE A 53 7.40 -7.29 14.57
N LYS A 54 8.68 -7.30 14.19
CA LYS A 54 9.22 -6.32 13.25
C LYS A 54 8.82 -6.70 11.83
N THR A 55 8.50 -5.69 11.02
CA THR A 55 8.21 -5.89 9.59
C THR A 55 8.97 -4.85 8.78
N HIS A 56 9.60 -5.29 7.71
CA HIS A 56 10.38 -4.46 6.82
C HIS A 56 9.60 -4.23 5.53
N LEU A 57 9.65 -3.00 5.03
CA LEU A 57 9.07 -2.62 3.74
C LEU A 57 10.19 -2.37 2.74
N THR A 58 10.06 -2.91 1.54
CA THR A 58 10.95 -2.62 0.41
C THR A 58 10.11 -2.43 -0.84
N VAL A 59 10.40 -1.39 -1.60
CA VAL A 59 9.83 -1.12 -2.93
C VAL A 59 10.96 -1.21 -3.94
N ILE A 60 10.80 -2.07 -4.95
CA ILE A 60 11.80 -2.32 -5.99
C ILE A 60 11.17 -2.26 -7.38
N ASP A 61 11.96 -1.94 -8.40
CA ASP A 61 11.58 -2.14 -9.81
C ASP A 61 11.96 -3.55 -10.32
N THR A 62 11.71 -3.87 -11.58
CA THR A 62 12.08 -5.20 -12.13
C THR A 62 13.59 -5.38 -12.31
N ASN A 63 14.35 -4.28 -12.38
CA ASN A 63 15.80 -4.29 -12.44
C ASN A 63 16.45 -4.52 -11.05
N GLY A 64 15.66 -4.51 -9.99
CA GLY A 64 16.11 -4.67 -8.61
C GLY A 64 16.62 -3.39 -7.97
N HIS A 65 16.42 -2.23 -8.57
CA HIS A 65 16.70 -0.95 -7.94
C HIS A 65 15.76 -0.74 -6.75
N VAL A 66 16.33 -0.32 -5.62
CA VAL A 66 15.55 -0.03 -4.41
C VAL A 66 15.02 1.40 -4.49
N LEU A 67 13.72 1.51 -4.77
CA LEU A 67 13.00 2.78 -4.87
C LEU A 67 12.66 3.34 -3.48
N TYR A 68 12.36 2.45 -2.53
CA TYR A 68 12.11 2.81 -1.14
C TYR A 68 12.43 1.65 -0.20
N LYS A 69 12.91 1.96 1.00
CA LYS A 69 13.14 0.96 2.04
C LYS A 69 12.83 1.52 3.41
N LYS A 70 12.15 0.73 4.24
CA LYS A 70 11.92 1.05 5.64
C LYS A 70 12.13 -0.19 6.51
N GLU A 71 13.11 -0.10 7.40
CA GLU A 71 13.29 -1.04 8.49
C GLU A 71 12.27 -0.75 9.61
N ASP A 72 11.73 -1.81 10.22
CA ASP A 72 10.74 -1.74 11.30
C ASP A 72 9.59 -0.76 10.98
N ALA A 73 8.94 -1.01 9.84
CA ALA A 73 7.85 -0.22 9.30
C ALA A 73 6.59 -0.31 10.18
N GLN A 74 6.01 0.86 10.50
CA GLN A 74 4.79 0.98 11.31
C GLN A 74 3.72 1.78 10.58
N LYS A 75 4.07 2.99 10.14
CA LYS A 75 3.27 3.83 9.24
C LYS A 75 4.18 4.75 8.46
N GLY A 76 3.80 5.14 7.26
CA GLY A 76 4.58 6.09 6.48
C GLY A 76 4.04 6.29 5.07
N LYS A 77 4.75 7.14 4.33
CA LYS A 77 4.50 7.41 2.91
C LYS A 77 5.79 7.25 2.12
N PHE A 78 5.67 6.89 0.85
CA PHE A 78 6.76 6.89 -0.11
C PHE A 78 6.28 7.48 -1.44
N ALA A 79 7.22 7.97 -2.24
CA ALA A 79 6.96 8.45 -3.58
C ALA A 79 8.17 8.20 -4.47
N PHE A 80 7.94 7.84 -5.72
CA PHE A 80 8.97 7.74 -6.75
C PHE A 80 8.35 8.09 -8.11
N THR A 81 9.18 8.42 -9.09
CA THR A 81 8.75 8.57 -10.49
C THR A 81 9.36 7.40 -11.27
N SER A 82 8.57 6.76 -12.12
CA SER A 82 9.06 5.67 -12.97
C SER A 82 9.96 6.19 -14.07
N ASP A 83 11.13 5.56 -14.24
CA ASP A 83 12.09 5.96 -15.27
C ASP A 83 11.78 5.34 -16.65
N ASP A 84 11.05 4.23 -16.70
CA ASP A 84 10.66 3.50 -17.92
C ASP A 84 9.27 2.83 -17.77
N TYR A 85 8.74 2.26 -18.86
CA TYR A 85 7.59 1.37 -18.79
C TYR A 85 8.03 0.06 -18.12
N ASP A 86 7.63 -0.14 -16.87
CA ASP A 86 8.13 -1.22 -16.04
C ASP A 86 7.08 -1.67 -15.01
N MET A 87 7.45 -2.62 -14.16
CA MET A 87 6.72 -2.97 -12.95
C MET A 87 7.51 -2.58 -11.71
N PHE A 88 6.79 -2.23 -10.65
CA PHE A 88 7.35 -2.14 -9.31
C PHE A 88 6.67 -3.14 -8.38
N GLU A 89 7.40 -3.52 -7.34
CA GLU A 89 6.94 -4.45 -6.31
C GLU A 89 7.06 -3.80 -4.93
N VAL A 90 5.96 -3.72 -4.18
CA VAL A 90 5.88 -3.25 -2.80
C VAL A 90 5.77 -4.47 -1.89
N CYS A 91 6.83 -4.77 -1.14
CA CYS A 91 6.91 -5.95 -0.28
C CYS A 91 6.98 -5.62 1.20
N PHE A 92 6.20 -6.37 1.99
CA PHE A 92 6.30 -6.43 3.43
C PHE A 92 6.83 -7.80 3.86
N GLN A 93 7.89 -7.80 4.66
CA GLN A 93 8.51 -9.00 5.22
C GLN A 93 8.49 -8.92 6.75
N SER A 94 7.80 -9.85 7.40
CA SER A 94 7.81 -9.95 8.86
C SER A 94 8.96 -10.82 9.35
N GLU A 95 9.62 -10.38 10.42
CA GLU A 95 10.52 -11.21 11.23
C GLU A 95 9.70 -12.18 12.12
N GLY A 96 10.40 -13.04 12.85
CA GLY A 96 9.79 -13.84 13.92
C GLY A 96 10.56 -15.12 14.26
N THR A 97 10.28 -15.66 15.45
CA THR A 97 10.73 -16.99 15.89
C THR A 97 9.60 -18.01 15.73
N HIS A 98 9.94 -19.29 15.56
CA HIS A 98 8.96 -20.38 15.39
C HIS A 98 7.93 -20.36 16.53
N GLY A 99 6.66 -20.60 16.20
CA GLY A 99 5.58 -20.82 17.17
C GLY A 99 4.76 -19.61 17.61
N GLN A 100 5.03 -18.40 17.10
CA GLN A 100 4.31 -17.22 17.59
C GLN A 100 2.89 -17.06 17.04
N GLY A 101 2.54 -17.55 15.83
CA GLY A 101 1.17 -17.41 15.30
C GLY A 101 0.65 -15.96 15.29
N ILE A 102 1.54 -14.97 15.38
CA ILE A 102 1.20 -13.56 15.44
C ILE A 102 1.07 -13.08 14.01
N ASP A 103 -0.17 -12.79 13.67
CA ASP A 103 -0.56 -12.15 12.42
C ASP A 103 -0.73 -10.65 12.66
N ARG A 104 -0.37 -9.85 11.66
CA ARG A 104 -0.65 -8.42 11.64
C ARG A 104 -1.38 -8.04 10.37
N GLU A 105 -2.35 -7.15 10.48
CA GLU A 105 -2.97 -6.48 9.34
C GLU A 105 -2.08 -5.36 8.80
N ILE A 106 -1.99 -5.25 7.48
CA ILE A 106 -1.29 -4.21 6.73
C ILE A 106 -2.30 -3.53 5.81
N PHE A 107 -2.35 -2.21 5.90
CA PHE A 107 -3.06 -1.33 5.00
C PHE A 107 -2.06 -0.68 4.05
N LEU A 108 -2.36 -0.69 2.76
CA LEU A 108 -1.57 -0.09 1.70
C LEU A 108 -2.51 0.62 0.71
N ASP A 109 -2.26 1.90 0.49
CA ASP A 109 -2.91 2.72 -0.53
C ASP A 109 -1.82 3.17 -1.52
N ILE A 110 -2.01 2.84 -2.80
CA ILE A 110 -1.11 3.21 -3.90
C ILE A 110 -1.88 4.09 -4.86
N LYS A 111 -1.29 5.21 -5.25
CA LYS A 111 -1.83 6.12 -6.26
C LYS A 111 -0.80 6.37 -7.33
N THR A 112 -1.27 6.48 -8.57
CA THR A 112 -0.42 6.71 -9.74
C THR A 112 -0.90 7.92 -10.54
N GLY A 113 0.04 8.61 -11.20
CA GLY A 113 -0.25 9.69 -12.13
C GLY A 113 -1.02 10.85 -11.49
N VAL A 114 -2.21 11.15 -12.03
CA VAL A 114 -3.04 12.25 -11.54
C VAL A 114 -3.53 12.02 -10.12
N GLU A 115 -3.76 10.78 -9.70
CA GLU A 115 -4.22 10.45 -8.35
C GLU A 115 -3.12 10.64 -7.31
N ALA A 116 -1.86 10.58 -7.74
CA ALA A 116 -0.69 10.79 -6.89
C ALA A 116 -0.37 12.27 -6.65
N LYS A 117 -1.00 13.19 -7.39
CA LYS A 117 -0.76 14.64 -7.24
C LYS A 117 -1.64 15.20 -6.12
N ASN A 118 -1.03 15.99 -5.24
CA ASN A 118 -1.77 16.81 -4.29
C ASN A 118 -2.16 18.12 -4.98
N TYR A 119 -3.45 18.45 -5.05
CA TYR A 119 -3.98 19.60 -5.81
C TYR A 119 -4.30 20.82 -4.92
N ASP A 120 -3.77 20.88 -3.70
CA ASP A 120 -4.07 21.92 -2.70
C ASP A 120 -3.22 23.21 -2.82
N ASP A 121 -2.77 23.59 -4.02
CA ASP A 121 -2.04 24.84 -4.26
C ASP A 121 -2.97 26.02 -4.64
#